data_AF-A0A1J4VEK5-F1
#
_entry.id   AF-A0A1J4VEK5-F1
#
_cell.length_a   1.000
_cell.length_b   1.000
_cell.length_c   1.000
_cell.angle_alpha   90.00
_cell.angle_beta   90.00
_cell.angle_gamma   90.00
#
_symmetry.space_group_name_H-M   'P 1'
#
loop_
_entity.id
_entity.type
_entity.pdbx_description
1 polymer ?
#
loop_
_entity_poly.entity_id
_entity_poly.type
_entity_poly.pdbx_seq_one_letter_code
_entity_poly.pdbx_strand_id
1 'polypeptide(L)'
;MLDTSFHEIRKVNNFPRLPLEGNIDPTYRCNNNCLHCWLRIPPNSSEKKLELAFAEIRKVFDEARKMGCRRWSISGGEPMLRPDFLEIFDYITSHSISYSINTNGTLITPKIARLTVLS
;
A
#
# COMPACT_ATOMS: atom_id res chain seq x y z
N MET A 1 15.23 -35.49 6.94
CA MET A 1 16.35 -35.00 6.11
C MET A 1 15.87 -33.71 5.50
N LEU A 2 16.13 -32.57 6.16
CA LEU A 2 15.71 -31.26 5.65
C LEU A 2 16.74 -30.81 4.64
N ASP A 3 16.29 -30.66 3.40
CA ASP A 3 17.08 -30.14 2.29
C ASP A 3 17.54 -28.70 2.60
N THR A 4 18.84 -28.51 2.77
CA THR A 4 19.46 -27.23 3.12
C THR A 4 19.88 -26.40 1.90
N SER A 5 19.49 -26.80 0.68
CA SER A 5 20.01 -26.20 -0.57
C SER A 5 19.26 -24.96 -1.10
N PHE A 6 18.87 -23.99 -0.25
CA PHE A 6 18.13 -22.80 -0.71
C PHE A 6 18.77 -21.43 -0.45
N HIS A 7 20.03 -21.36 -0.05
CA HIS A 7 20.70 -20.06 0.10
C HIS A 7 21.99 -20.02 -0.69
N GLU A 8 21.93 -19.59 -1.96
CA GLU A 8 23.08 -19.00 -2.63
C GLU A 8 23.46 -17.72 -1.87
N ILE A 9 24.45 -17.83 -0.98
CA ILE A 9 25.03 -16.67 -0.32
C ILE A 9 25.85 -15.90 -1.35
N ARG A 10 25.23 -14.88 -1.94
CA ARG A 10 25.91 -13.97 -2.87
C ARG A 10 26.82 -13.04 -2.07
N LYS A 11 28.14 -13.31 -2.08
CA LYS A 11 29.13 -12.37 -1.55
C LYS A 11 29.15 -11.13 -2.45
N VAL A 12 28.76 -9.98 -1.89
CA VAL A 12 28.81 -8.69 -2.57
C VAL A 12 29.85 -7.81 -1.88
N ASN A 13 30.66 -7.11 -2.66
CA ASN A 13 31.69 -6.20 -2.11
C ASN A 13 31.06 -4.93 -1.50
N ASN A 14 29.85 -4.57 -1.93
CA ASN A 14 29.00 -3.55 -1.34
C ASN A 14 27.56 -4.08 -1.29
N PHE A 15 26.85 -3.84 -0.19
CA PHE A 15 25.42 -4.14 -0.13
C PHE A 15 24.67 -3.27 -1.16
N PRO A 16 23.85 -3.88 -2.04
CA PRO A 16 23.00 -3.10 -2.92
C PRO A 16 22.03 -2.27 -2.06
N ARG A 17 21.77 -1.02 -2.47
CA ARG A 17 20.70 -0.21 -1.85
C ARG A 17 19.36 -0.77 -2.30
N LEU A 18 18.83 -1.71 -1.53
CA LEU A 18 17.53 -2.30 -1.80
C LEU A 18 16.44 -1.40 -1.20
N PRO A 19 15.38 -1.07 -1.96
CA PRO A 19 14.21 -0.42 -1.39
C PRO A 19 13.47 -1.45 -0.53
N LEU A 20 13.69 -1.45 0.78
CA LEU A 20 13.05 -2.41 1.69
C LEU A 20 11.60 -2.01 2.03
N GLU A 21 11.30 -0.72 1.92
CA GLU A 21 10.04 -0.09 2.29
C GLU A 21 9.45 0.66 1.09
N GLY A 22 8.13 0.61 0.96
CA GLY A 22 7.36 1.30 -0.07
C GLY A 22 6.16 2.02 0.54
N ASN A 23 5.79 3.15 -0.04
CA ASN A 23 4.60 3.89 0.33
C ASN A 23 3.73 4.02 -0.91
N ILE A 24 2.42 3.80 -0.76
CA ILE A 24 1.47 3.97 -1.85
C ILE A 24 0.28 4.79 -1.37
N ASP A 25 -0.11 5.74 -2.22
CA ASP A 25 -1.26 6.61 -2.02
C ASP A 25 -2.25 6.32 -3.16
N PRO A 26 -3.20 5.37 -2.99
CA PRO A 26 -4.10 4.97 -4.06
C PRO A 26 -5.03 6.09 -4.54
N THR A 27 -5.25 7.09 -3.70
CA THR A 27 -6.07 8.27 -3.94
C THR A 27 -5.50 9.44 -3.14
N TYR A 28 -5.50 10.63 -3.75
CA TYR A 28 -5.24 11.87 -3.02
C TYR A 28 -6.52 12.57 -2.56
N ARG A 29 -7.70 12.08 -2.96
CA ARG A 29 -8.99 12.59 -2.48
C ARG A 29 -9.26 12.13 -1.05
N CYS A 30 -9.89 12.99 -0.26
CA CYS A 30 -10.27 12.74 1.13
C CYS A 30 -11.69 13.29 1.40
N ASN A 31 -12.44 12.62 2.28
CA ASN A 31 -13.74 13.08 2.76
C ASN A 31 -13.66 14.11 3.90
N ASN A 32 -12.47 14.35 4.46
CA ASN A 32 -12.22 15.40 5.44
C ASN A 32 -11.50 16.61 4.82
N ASN A 33 -11.61 17.77 5.47
CA ASN A 33 -10.95 19.02 5.06
C ASN A 33 -10.10 19.60 6.21
N CYS A 34 -9.15 18.81 6.71
CA CYS A 34 -8.37 19.13 7.91
C CYS A 34 -7.53 20.40 7.74
N LEU A 35 -7.55 21.31 8.74
CA LEU A 35 -6.83 22.60 8.70
C LEU A 35 -5.30 22.50 8.62
N HIS A 36 -4.71 21.37 8.98
CA HIS A 36 -3.26 21.14 8.91
C HIS A 36 -2.85 20.30 7.69
N CYS A 37 -3.80 19.82 6.89
CA CYS A 37 -3.50 18.92 5.79
C CYS A 37 -3.02 19.69 4.56
N TRP A 38 -1.91 19.22 3.98
CA TRP A 38 -1.36 19.72 2.72
C TRP A 38 -2.07 19.14 1.49
N LEU A 39 -2.79 18.02 1.65
CA LEU A 39 -3.46 17.26 0.60
C LEU A 39 -4.98 17.38 0.71
N ARG A 40 -5.53 18.55 0.37
CA ARG A 40 -6.96 18.86 0.49
C ARG A 40 -7.69 18.74 -0.84
N ILE A 41 -7.91 17.51 -1.29
CA ILE A 41 -8.66 17.23 -2.52
C ILE A 41 -10.02 16.61 -2.15
N PRO A 42 -11.15 17.23 -2.51
CA PRO A 42 -12.46 16.73 -2.12
C PRO A 42 -12.86 15.44 -2.85
N PRO A 43 -13.86 14.68 -2.36
CA PRO A 43 -14.23 13.39 -2.96
C PRO A 43 -14.70 13.46 -4.41
N ASN A 44 -15.35 14.55 -4.81
CA ASN A 44 -15.90 14.74 -6.15
C ASN A 44 -14.93 15.46 -7.10
N SER A 45 -13.67 15.62 -6.70
CA SER A 45 -12.68 16.31 -7.52
C SER A 45 -12.35 15.56 -8.80
N SER A 46 -11.97 16.32 -9.83
CA SER A 46 -11.60 15.78 -11.15
C SER A 46 -10.38 14.85 -11.12
N GLU A 47 -9.56 14.97 -10.08
CA GLU A 47 -8.35 14.22 -9.79
C GLU A 47 -8.63 12.72 -9.64
N LYS A 48 -9.88 12.33 -9.38
CA LYS A 48 -10.31 10.92 -9.50
C LYS A 48 -9.91 10.29 -10.83
N LYS A 49 -9.87 11.07 -11.92
CA LYS A 49 -9.49 10.61 -13.26
C LYS A 49 -8.00 10.35 -13.42
N LEU A 50 -7.18 10.84 -12.49
CA LEU A 50 -5.72 10.66 -12.46
C LEU A 50 -5.30 9.50 -11.56
N GLU A 51 -6.24 8.91 -10.81
CA GLU A 51 -5.97 7.75 -9.96
C GLU A 51 -5.65 6.53 -10.83
N LEU A 52 -4.59 5.81 -10.45
CA LEU A 52 -4.24 4.56 -11.09
C LEU A 52 -5.38 3.54 -10.92
N ALA A 53 -5.65 2.80 -11.99
CA ALA A 53 -6.50 1.62 -11.91
C ALA A 53 -5.83 0.56 -11.02
N PHE A 54 -6.64 -0.34 -10.43
CA PHE A 54 -6.09 -1.41 -9.58
C PHE A 54 -5.02 -2.24 -10.29
N ALA A 55 -5.20 -2.55 -11.58
CA ALA A 55 -4.22 -3.30 -12.36
C ALA A 55 -2.84 -2.59 -12.46
N GLU A 56 -2.84 -1.25 -12.51
CA GLU A 56 -1.62 -0.45 -12.57
C GLU A 56 -0.94 -0.38 -11.20
N ILE A 57 -1.73 -0.18 -10.14
CA ILE A 57 -1.25 -0.28 -8.74
C ILE A 57 -0.56 -1.63 -8.51
N ARG A 58 -1.23 -2.72 -8.93
CA ARG A 58 -0.72 -4.08 -8.83
C ARG A 58 0.62 -4.25 -9.53
N LYS A 59 0.73 -3.72 -10.76
CA LYS A 59 1.97 -3.78 -11.54
C LYS A 59 3.12 -3.05 -10.85
N VAL A 60 2.89 -1.82 -10.37
CA VAL A 60 3.90 -1.04 -9.64
C VAL A 60 4.36 -1.75 -8.37
N PHE A 61 3.41 -2.30 -7.60
CA PHE A 61 3.72 -3.06 -6.39
C PHE A 61 4.55 -4.32 -6.69
N ASP A 62 4.18 -5.09 -7.73
CA ASP A 62 4.91 -6.30 -8.12
C ASP A 62 6.35 -5.98 -8.58
N GLU A 63 6.53 -4.89 -9.32
CA GLU A 63 7.85 -4.40 -9.73
C GLU A 63 8.71 -3.99 -8.53
N ALA A 64 8.14 -3.21 -7.60
CA ALA A 64 8.83 -2.83 -6.36
C ALA A 64 9.19 -4.05 -5.49
N ARG A 65 8.32 -5.06 -5.43
CA ARG A 65 8.61 -6.32 -4.74
C ARG A 65 9.77 -7.08 -5.39
N LYS A 66 9.84 -7.14 -6.71
CA LYS A 66 10.99 -7.77 -7.40
C LYS A 66 12.31 -7.08 -7.06
N MET A 67 12.28 -5.78 -6.77
CA MET A 67 13.46 -4.99 -6.35
C MET A 67 13.84 -5.15 -4.87
N GLY A 68 13.00 -5.79 -4.05
CA GLY A 68 13.28 -6.03 -2.63
C GLY A 68 12.33 -5.34 -1.66
N CYS A 69 11.30 -4.64 -2.14
CA CYS A 69 10.31 -4.00 -1.27
C CYS A 69 9.47 -5.05 -0.56
N ARG A 70 9.39 -4.98 0.77
CA ARG A 70 8.70 -5.99 1.61
C ARG A 70 7.79 -5.38 2.66
N ARG A 71 8.02 -4.13 3.05
CA ARG A 71 7.22 -3.42 4.04
C ARG A 71 6.51 -2.27 3.36
N TRP A 72 5.22 -2.10 3.61
CA TRP A 72 4.39 -1.15 2.88
C TRP A 72 3.59 -0.24 3.79
N SER A 73 3.48 1.04 3.45
CA SER A 73 2.45 1.91 4.01
C SER A 73 1.43 2.28 2.95
N ILE A 74 0.16 2.31 3.36
CA ILE A 74 -0.97 2.75 2.54
C ILE A 74 -1.50 4.06 3.14
N SER A 75 -1.50 5.13 2.36
CA SER A 75 -1.89 6.48 2.80
C SER A 75 -2.55 7.26 1.66
N GLY A 76 -2.35 8.59 1.61
CA GLY A 76 -2.85 9.49 0.59
C GLY A 76 -3.78 10.54 1.19
N GLY A 77 -4.95 10.71 0.57
CA GLY A 77 -6.07 11.40 1.18
C GLY A 77 -6.78 10.50 2.20
N GLU A 78 -7.87 9.86 1.78
CA GLU A 78 -8.48 8.76 2.52
C GLU A 78 -8.52 7.50 1.63
N PRO A 79 -7.69 6.47 1.89
CA PRO A 79 -7.67 5.24 1.10
C PRO A 79 -9.04 4.58 0.95
N MET A 80 -9.84 4.57 2.02
CA MET A 80 -11.15 3.91 2.07
C MET A 80 -12.22 4.64 1.23
N LEU A 81 -11.91 5.80 0.64
CA LEU A 81 -12.79 6.51 -0.27
C LEU A 81 -12.89 5.81 -1.64
N ARG A 82 -11.92 4.95 -1.98
CA ARG A 82 -11.93 4.18 -3.22
C ARG A 82 -12.88 2.99 -3.11
N PRO A 83 -13.73 2.73 -4.13
CA PRO A 83 -14.64 1.58 -4.12
C PRO A 83 -13.90 0.23 -4.15
N ASP A 84 -12.71 0.19 -4.76
CA ASP A 84 -11.83 -0.97 -4.88
C ASP A 84 -10.76 -1.04 -3.77
N PHE A 85 -10.89 -0.23 -2.71
CA PHE A 85 -9.91 -0.19 -1.61
C PHE A 85 -9.64 -1.57 -0.99
N LEU A 86 -10.69 -2.38 -0.79
CA LEU A 86 -10.53 -3.71 -0.19
C LEU A 86 -9.66 -4.64 -1.04
N GLU A 87 -9.81 -4.60 -2.37
CA GLU A 87 -9.01 -5.41 -3.29
C GLU A 87 -7.55 -4.95 -3.31
N ILE A 88 -7.32 -3.64 -3.29
CA ILE A 88 -5.98 -3.04 -3.20
C ILE A 88 -5.31 -3.44 -1.87
N PHE A 89 -6.04 -3.26 -0.76
CA PHE A 89 -5.53 -3.56 0.59
C PHE A 89 -5.16 -5.04 0.71
N ASP A 90 -6.09 -5.94 0.39
CA ASP A 90 -5.87 -7.39 0.48
C ASP A 90 -4.70 -7.86 -0.40
N TYR A 91 -4.59 -7.34 -1.62
CA TYR A 91 -3.47 -7.67 -2.50
C TYR A 91 -2.12 -7.24 -1.93
N ILE A 92 -2.03 -6.02 -1.40
CA ILE A 92 -0.79 -5.49 -0.84
C ILE A 92 -0.41 -6.23 0.44
N THR A 93 -1.35 -6.42 1.37
CA THR A 93 -1.06 -7.00 2.68
C THR A 93 -0.70 -8.48 2.59
N SER A 94 -1.42 -9.26 1.76
CA SER A 94 -1.14 -10.70 1.54
C SER A 94 0.24 -11.00 0.94
N HIS A 95 0.89 -9.99 0.36
CA HIS A 95 2.20 -10.11 -0.30
C HIS A 95 3.33 -9.34 0.40
N SER A 96 3.05 -8.76 1.57
CA SER A 96 3.98 -7.94 2.37
C SER A 96 4.37 -8.66 3.67
N ILE A 97 5.58 -8.37 4.17
CA ILE A 97 6.04 -8.89 5.47
C ILE A 97 5.39 -8.10 6.61
N SER A 98 5.22 -6.80 6.43
CA SER A 98 4.49 -5.93 7.35
C SER A 98 3.87 -4.78 6.60
N TYR A 99 2.80 -4.22 7.15
CA TYR A 99 2.12 -3.09 6.57
C TYR A 99 1.66 -2.09 7.62
N SER A 100 1.41 -0.86 7.19
CA SER A 100 0.68 0.15 7.96
C SER A 100 -0.37 0.81 7.07
N ILE A 101 -1.46 1.23 7.68
CA ILE A 101 -2.50 2.02 7.03
C ILE A 101 -2.70 3.33 7.78
N ASN A 102 -2.64 4.43 7.05
CA ASN A 102 -3.01 5.74 7.55
C ASN A 102 -4.41 6.09 7.03
N THR A 103 -5.37 6.24 7.95
CA THR A 103 -6.77 6.53 7.65
C THR A 103 -7.30 7.52 8.68
N ASN A 104 -8.26 8.34 8.28
CA ASN A 104 -9.00 9.21 9.19
C ASN A 104 -10.05 8.45 10.02
N GLY A 105 -10.27 7.16 9.71
CA GLY A 105 -11.13 6.25 10.48
C GLY A 105 -12.63 6.42 10.26
N THR A 106 -13.08 7.46 9.56
CA THR A 106 -14.51 7.78 9.40
C THR A 106 -15.28 6.80 8.52
N LEU A 107 -14.58 6.04 7.68
CA LEU A 107 -15.15 5.05 6.75
C LEU A 107 -14.96 3.61 7.22
N ILE A 108 -14.44 3.39 8.43
CA ILE A 108 -14.25 2.04 8.98
C ILE A 108 -15.62 1.42 9.24
N THR A 109 -15.84 0.27 8.61
CA THR A 109 -17.00 -0.60 8.87
C THR A 109 -16.55 -1.88 9.58
N PRO A 110 -17.47 -2.65 10.21
CA PRO A 110 -17.11 -3.95 10.78
C PRO A 110 -16.46 -4.91 9.77
N LYS A 111 -16.80 -4.81 8.48
CA LYS A 111 -16.16 -5.60 7.41
C LYS A 111 -14.69 -5.20 7.25
N ILE A 112 -14.40 -3.91 7.17
CA ILE A 112 -13.03 -3.38 7.03
C ILE A 112 -12.20 -3.67 8.28
N ALA A 113 -12.77 -3.44 9.47
CA ALA A 113 -12.08 -3.67 10.73
C ALA A 113 -11.62 -5.12 10.92
N ARG A 114 -12.39 -6.10 10.41
CA ARG A 114 -11.99 -7.52 10.45
C ARG A 114 -10.79 -7.82 9.55
N LEU A 115 -10.68 -7.16 8.39
CA LEU A 115 -9.56 -7.37 7.48
C LEU A 115 -8.24 -6.83 8.06
N THR A 116 -8.29 -5.69 8.77
CA THR A 116 -7.10 -5.05 9.34
C THR A 116 -6.52 -5.75 10.58
N VAL A 117 -7.23 -6.73 11.16
CA VAL A 117 -6.79 -7.47 12.37
C VAL A 117 -6.32 -8.90 12.04
N LEU A 118 -6.69 -9.43 10.86
CA LEU A 118 -6.45 -10.83 10.48
C LEU A 118 -5.39 -11.00 9.39
N SER A 119 -4.84 -9.90 8.85
CA SER A 119 -3.78 -9.91 7.82
C SER A 119 -2.42 -9.65 8.44
#